data_AF-A0A6V2C0C0-F1
#
_entry.id   AF-A0A6V2C0C0-F1
#
_cell.length_a   1.000
_cell.length_b   1.000
_cell.length_c   1.000
_cell.angle_alpha   90.00
_cell.angle_beta   90.00
_cell.angle_gamma   90.00
#
_symmetry.space_group_name_H-M   'P 1'
#
loop_
_entity.id
_entity.type
_entity.pdbx_description
1 polymer ?
#
loop_
_entity_poly.entity_id
_entity_poly.type
_entity_poly.pdbx_seq_one_letter_code
_entity_poly.pdbx_strand_id
1 'polypeptide(L)'
;MTTQAKIMSVQFKALPEKEAKRWEKKAMKDKIRYQNEMKSYTPPDESSDSESDDAPKKKAKKAKKDPNKPKRNQSAFFLYSNDVRSRVRQENPEAAFGDIAKLISKEFKALAPKERKVWDKKAAKDKERYQREMADYAG
;
A
#
# COMPACT_ATOMS: atom_id res chain seq x y z
N MET A 1 -39.05 10.34 9.79
CA MET A 1 -37.88 11.00 9.17
C MET A 1 -36.87 9.97 8.62
N THR A 2 -37.02 9.46 7.38
CA THR A 2 -35.95 8.70 6.67
C THR A 2 -36.31 8.33 5.21
N THR A 3 -37.29 8.99 4.59
CA THR A 3 -37.83 8.54 3.29
C THR A 3 -37.06 9.08 2.09
N GLN A 4 -36.45 10.26 2.18
CA GLN A 4 -35.85 10.92 1.02
C GLN A 4 -34.60 10.21 0.49
N ALA A 5 -33.71 9.72 1.36
CA ALA A 5 -32.53 8.96 0.94
C ALA A 5 -32.90 7.60 0.29
N LYS A 6 -33.94 6.94 0.80
CA LYS A 6 -34.46 5.70 0.21
C LYS A 6 -35.10 5.96 -1.16
N ILE A 7 -35.88 7.03 -1.29
CA ILE A 7 -36.49 7.46 -2.55
C ILE A 7 -35.40 7.80 -3.59
N MET A 8 -34.36 8.55 -3.20
CA MET A 8 -33.25 8.88 -4.10
C MET A 8 -32.47 7.63 -4.54
N SER A 9 -32.30 6.64 -3.68
CA SER A 9 -31.63 5.38 -4.05
C SER A 9 -32.45 4.57 -5.06
N VAL A 10 -33.78 4.51 -4.89
CA VAL A 10 -34.67 3.83 -5.84
C VAL A 10 -34.71 4.57 -7.18
N GLN A 11 -34.81 5.91 -7.16
CA GLN A 11 -34.77 6.73 -8.36
C GLN A 11 -33.45 6.58 -9.10
N PHE A 12 -32.31 6.61 -8.39
CA PHE A 12 -30.98 6.46 -9.00
C PHE A 12 -30.80 5.08 -9.66
N LYS A 13 -31.32 4.01 -9.06
CA LYS A 13 -31.29 2.66 -9.65
C LYS A 13 -32.21 2.50 -10.85
N ALA A 14 -33.29 3.28 -10.91
CA ALA A 14 -34.25 3.28 -12.01
C ALA A 14 -33.87 4.25 -13.15
N LEU A 15 -32.73 4.96 -13.04
CA LEU A 15 -32.28 5.88 -14.09
C LEU A 15 -31.93 5.11 -15.38
N PRO A 16 -32.32 5.62 -16.55
CA PRO A 16 -31.92 5.04 -17.82
C PRO A 16 -30.40 5.11 -17.98
N GLU A 17 -29.82 4.09 -18.64
CA GLU A 17 -28.37 3.89 -18.73
C GLU A 17 -27.62 5.09 -19.35
N LYS A 18 -28.29 5.86 -20.22
CA LYS A 18 -27.75 7.11 -20.80
C LYS A 18 -27.52 8.19 -19.75
N GLU A 19 -28.37 8.26 -18.72
CA GLU A 19 -28.22 9.21 -17.61
C GLU A 19 -27.21 8.70 -16.57
N ALA A 20 -27.17 7.39 -16.29
CA ALA A 20 -26.12 6.79 -15.47
C ALA A 20 -24.72 7.11 -16.01
N LYS A 21 -24.51 6.98 -17.34
CA LYS A 21 -23.27 7.35 -18.03
C LYS A 21 -22.90 8.83 -17.87
N ARG A 22 -23.88 9.74 -17.79
CA ARG A 22 -23.63 11.18 -17.52
C ARG A 22 -23.08 11.38 -16.10
N TRP A 23 -23.66 10.69 -15.12
CA TRP A 23 -23.21 10.75 -13.72
C TRP A 23 -21.84 10.11 -13.52
N GLU A 24 -21.58 8.98 -14.18
CA GLU A 24 -20.27 8.32 -14.17
C GLU A 24 -19.17 9.21 -14.76
N LYS A 25 -19.42 9.85 -15.92
CA LYS A 25 -18.48 10.81 -16.51
C LYS A 25 -18.20 11.98 -15.57
N LYS A 26 -19.23 12.49 -14.88
CA LYS A 26 -19.08 13.58 -13.90
C LYS A 26 -18.27 13.13 -12.68
N ALA A 27 -18.52 11.92 -12.17
CA ALA A 27 -17.78 11.33 -11.07
C ALA A 27 -16.31 11.05 -11.45
N MET A 28 -16.03 10.56 -12.66
CA MET A 28 -14.68 10.37 -13.16
C MET A 28 -13.92 11.69 -13.27
N LYS A 29 -14.56 12.73 -13.84
CA LYS A 29 -13.95 14.06 -13.96
C LYS A 29 -13.62 14.66 -12.58
N ASP A 30 -14.51 14.53 -11.61
CA ASP A 30 -14.27 15.00 -10.25
C ASP A 30 -13.16 14.19 -9.54
N LYS A 31 -13.15 12.87 -9.73
CA LYS A 31 -12.06 12.01 -9.23
C LYS A 31 -10.70 12.41 -9.80
N ILE A 32 -10.63 12.73 -11.09
CA ILE A 32 -9.38 13.17 -11.73
C ILE A 32 -8.94 14.54 -11.20
N ARG A 33 -9.88 15.49 -11.05
CA ARG A 33 -9.62 16.80 -10.42
C ARG A 33 -9.02 16.62 -9.04
N TYR A 34 -9.68 15.84 -8.18
CA TYR A 34 -9.23 15.56 -6.82
C TYR A 34 -7.84 14.90 -6.80
N GLN A 35 -7.59 13.92 -7.66
CA GLN A 35 -6.27 13.27 -7.73
C GLN A 35 -5.16 14.23 -8.17
N ASN A 36 -5.43 15.16 -9.08
CA ASN A 36 -4.44 16.14 -9.51
C ASN A 36 -4.20 17.21 -8.44
N GLU A 37 -5.25 17.68 -7.79
CA GLU A 37 -5.18 18.61 -6.65
C GLU A 37 -4.39 17.99 -5.48
N MET A 38 -4.66 16.72 -5.16
CA MET A 38 -3.92 15.97 -4.12
C MET A 38 -2.46 15.68 -4.48
N LYS A 39 -2.05 15.73 -5.76
CA LYS A 39 -0.64 15.55 -6.15
C LYS A 39 0.20 16.80 -5.86
N SER A 40 -0.38 17.98 -6.04
CA SER A 40 0.27 19.26 -5.70
C SER A 40 0.07 19.65 -4.24
N TYR A 41 -0.89 19.04 -3.55
CA TYR A 41 -1.13 19.29 -2.14
C TYR A 41 -0.03 18.65 -1.29
N THR A 42 0.91 19.48 -0.86
CA THR A 42 1.80 19.17 0.27
C THR A 42 1.07 19.56 1.55
N PRO A 43 0.59 18.60 2.35
CA PRO A 43 0.00 18.93 3.64
C PRO A 43 1.04 19.71 4.48
N PRO A 44 0.60 20.75 5.21
CA PRO A 44 1.48 21.51 6.09
C PRO A 44 2.19 20.57 7.07
N ASP A 45 3.47 20.87 7.35
CA ASP A 45 4.33 20.06 8.23
C ASP A 45 3.80 20.12 9.66
N GLU A 46 3.46 18.95 10.22
CA GLU A 46 2.76 18.80 11.51
C GLU A 46 3.71 19.03 12.73
N SER A 47 4.55 20.06 12.68
CA SER A 47 5.48 20.40 13.77
C SER A 47 5.57 21.89 14.12
N SER A 48 4.67 22.74 13.62
CA SER A 48 4.60 24.15 14.03
C SER A 48 3.19 24.49 14.52
N ASP A 49 3.14 24.92 15.78
CA ASP A 49 2.00 24.99 16.69
C ASP A 49 0.77 25.82 16.28
N SER A 50 -0.39 25.30 16.71
CA SER A 50 -1.50 25.96 17.43
C SER A 50 -2.40 27.01 16.73
N GLU A 51 -3.71 26.82 17.00
CA GLU A 51 -4.85 27.77 16.89
C GLU A 51 -5.57 27.92 15.54
N SER A 52 -6.34 26.90 15.14
CA SER A 52 -7.72 27.04 14.60
C SER A 52 -8.38 25.67 14.35
N ASP A 53 -9.55 25.43 14.96
CA ASP A 53 -10.42 24.23 14.89
C ASP A 53 -9.73 22.94 14.38
N ASP A 54 -8.84 22.52 15.27
CA ASP A 54 -7.73 21.60 15.12
C ASP A 54 -8.17 20.18 15.53
N ALA A 55 -8.68 19.41 14.56
CA ALA A 55 -8.87 17.98 14.73
C ALA A 55 -7.72 17.24 14.02
N PRO A 56 -6.70 16.73 14.73
CA PRO A 56 -5.61 16.01 14.10
C PRO A 56 -6.18 14.77 13.41
N LYS A 57 -6.02 14.65 12.09
CA LYS A 57 -6.19 13.37 11.38
C LYS A 57 -5.08 12.45 11.83
N LYS A 58 -5.26 11.86 13.02
CA LYS A 58 -4.47 10.76 13.56
C LYS A 58 -4.28 9.76 12.43
N LYS A 59 -3.06 9.67 11.87
CA LYS A 59 -2.64 8.47 11.15
C LYS A 59 -2.93 7.35 12.13
N ALA A 60 -3.97 6.56 11.85
CA ALA A 60 -4.43 5.54 12.76
C ALA A 60 -3.20 4.75 13.16
N LYS A 61 -2.81 4.83 14.44
CA LYS A 61 -1.72 4.04 15.00
C LYS A 61 -2.07 2.62 14.58
N LYS A 62 -1.28 2.03 13.68
CA LYS A 62 -1.53 0.67 13.21
C LYS A 62 -1.81 -0.15 14.45
N ALA A 63 -3.01 -0.73 14.52
CA ALA A 63 -3.45 -1.48 15.68
C ALA A 63 -2.30 -2.40 16.12
N LYS A 64 -2.08 -2.50 17.44
CA LYS A 64 -1.06 -3.39 18.00
C LYS A 64 -1.21 -4.73 17.30
N LYS A 65 -0.15 -5.17 16.62
CA LYS A 65 -0.21 -6.41 15.86
C LYS A 65 -0.54 -7.53 16.83
N ASP A 66 -1.63 -8.25 16.56
CA ASP A 66 -2.00 -9.41 17.36
C ASP A 66 -0.80 -10.36 17.38
N PRO A 67 -0.33 -10.78 18.56
CA PRO A 67 0.82 -11.69 18.67
C PRO A 67 0.61 -13.01 17.93
N ASN A 68 -0.64 -13.45 17.82
CA ASN A 68 -1.03 -14.69 17.14
C ASN A 68 -1.21 -14.51 15.62
N LYS A 69 -1.14 -13.28 15.08
CA LYS A 69 -1.33 -13.08 13.65
C LYS A 69 -0.14 -13.62 12.86
N PRO A 70 -0.37 -14.48 11.85
CA PRO A 70 0.68 -14.97 10.97
C PRO A 70 1.55 -13.84 10.39
N LYS A 71 2.85 -14.09 10.30
CA LYS A 71 3.80 -13.10 9.79
C LYS A 71 3.59 -12.94 8.30
N ARG A 72 3.37 -11.69 7.85
CA ARG A 72 3.20 -11.34 6.43
C ARG A 72 4.23 -12.03 5.53
N ASN A 73 3.79 -12.44 4.35
CA ASN A 73 4.69 -12.97 3.33
C ASN A 73 5.77 -11.95 2.93
N GLN A 74 6.93 -12.48 2.55
CA GLN A 74 8.06 -11.72 2.03
C GLN A 74 8.03 -11.70 0.50
N SER A 75 8.34 -10.53 -0.08
CA SER A 75 8.49 -10.41 -1.54
C SER A 75 9.85 -10.95 -1.99
N ALA A 76 10.00 -11.20 -3.29
CA ALA A 76 11.26 -11.65 -3.89
C ALA A 76 12.43 -10.74 -3.53
N PHE A 77 12.19 -9.41 -3.52
CA PHE A 77 13.19 -8.42 -3.12
C PHE A 77 13.61 -8.58 -1.65
N PHE A 78 12.68 -8.80 -0.72
CA PHE A 78 13.03 -8.96 0.70
C PHE A 78 13.82 -10.24 0.94
N LEU A 79 13.48 -11.33 0.26
CA LEU A 79 14.20 -12.59 0.33
C LEU A 79 15.65 -12.43 -0.19
N TYR A 80 15.81 -11.79 -1.36
CA TYR A 80 17.12 -11.46 -1.92
C TYR A 80 17.92 -10.53 -1.00
N SER A 81 17.28 -9.47 -0.51
CA SER A 81 17.93 -8.48 0.35
C SER A 81 18.41 -9.08 1.65
N ASN A 82 17.71 -10.05 2.24
CA ASN A 82 18.16 -10.69 3.47
C ASN A 82 19.44 -11.50 3.27
N ASP A 83 19.57 -12.17 2.12
CA ASP A 83 20.73 -13.00 1.77
C ASP A 83 21.95 -12.13 1.45
N VAL A 84 21.74 -11.08 0.65
CA VAL A 84 22.81 -10.21 0.14
C VAL A 84 23.23 -9.13 1.13
N ARG A 85 22.35 -8.71 2.04
CA ARG A 85 22.66 -7.65 3.02
C ARG A 85 23.86 -8.00 3.91
N SER A 86 24.01 -9.27 4.30
CA SER A 86 25.17 -9.74 5.06
C SER A 86 26.48 -9.50 4.30
N ARG A 87 26.49 -9.90 3.03
CA ARG A 87 27.63 -9.74 2.12
C ARG A 87 27.95 -8.27 1.87
N VAL A 88 26.95 -7.47 1.49
CA VAL A 88 27.15 -6.04 1.17
C VAL A 88 27.61 -5.26 2.41
N ARG A 89 27.14 -5.63 3.61
CA ARG A 89 27.60 -5.03 4.87
C ARG A 89 29.04 -5.41 5.21
N GLN A 90 29.49 -6.62 4.86
CA GLN A 90 30.90 -7.01 5.04
C GLN A 90 31.80 -6.29 4.02
N GLU A 91 31.34 -6.12 2.78
CA GLU A 91 32.06 -5.37 1.75
C GLU A 91 32.07 -3.86 2.04
N ASN A 92 31.05 -3.35 2.73
CA ASN A 92 30.90 -1.93 3.06
C ASN A 92 30.58 -1.76 4.57
N PRO A 93 31.56 -2.01 5.46
CA PRO A 93 31.33 -1.97 6.91
C PRO A 93 31.03 -0.55 7.44
N GLU A 94 31.49 0.49 6.73
CA GLU A 94 31.23 1.90 7.08
C GLU A 94 29.92 2.45 6.49
N ALA A 95 29.31 1.75 5.52
CA ALA A 95 28.11 2.26 4.87
C ALA A 95 26.89 2.16 5.80
N ALA A 96 26.09 3.23 5.82
CA ALA A 96 24.84 3.24 6.55
C ALA A 96 23.85 2.21 5.96
N PHE A 97 22.96 1.68 6.80
CA PHE A 97 21.94 0.72 6.36
C PHE A 97 21.10 1.24 5.18
N GLY A 98 20.82 2.54 5.15
CA GLY A 98 20.09 3.18 4.06
C GLY A 98 20.81 3.08 2.71
N ASP A 99 22.14 3.23 2.70
CA ASP A 99 22.93 3.16 1.46
C ASP A 99 23.13 1.73 1.00
N ILE A 100 23.32 0.79 1.94
CA ILE A 100 23.31 -0.65 1.66
C ILE A 100 21.99 -1.06 1.00
N ALA A 101 20.86 -0.60 1.52
CA ALA A 101 19.55 -0.91 0.95
C ALA A 101 19.38 -0.34 -0.47
N LYS A 102 19.92 0.85 -0.76
CA LYS A 102 19.93 1.44 -2.11
C LYS A 102 20.77 0.60 -3.07
N LEU A 103 21.94 0.12 -2.66
CA LEU A 103 22.81 -0.73 -3.47
C LEU A 103 22.12 -2.05 -3.84
N ILE A 104 21.58 -2.76 -2.85
CA ILE A 104 20.82 -4.01 -3.05
C ILE A 104 19.62 -3.79 -3.98
N SER A 105 18.93 -2.64 -3.84
CA SER A 105 17.79 -2.29 -4.70
C SER A 105 18.19 -2.10 -6.17
N LYS A 106 19.38 -1.51 -6.43
CA LYS A 106 19.92 -1.37 -7.79
C LYS A 106 20.32 -2.73 -8.35
N GLU A 107 21.02 -3.53 -7.57
CA GLU A 107 21.47 -4.87 -7.97
C GLU A 107 20.28 -5.79 -8.26
N PHE A 108 19.25 -5.79 -7.41
CA PHE A 108 18.05 -6.59 -7.63
C PHE A 108 17.30 -6.21 -8.92
N LYS A 109 17.32 -4.93 -9.31
CA LYS A 109 16.75 -4.48 -10.58
C LYS A 109 17.62 -4.88 -11.78
N ALA A 110 18.93 -4.99 -11.58
CA ALA A 110 19.90 -5.39 -12.59
C ALA A 110 20.05 -6.92 -12.72
N LEU A 111 19.57 -7.72 -11.75
CA LEU A 111 19.59 -9.18 -11.79
C LEU A 111 18.99 -9.74 -13.09
N ALA A 112 19.59 -10.83 -13.56
CA ALA A 112 19.09 -11.52 -14.73
C ALA A 112 17.65 -12.03 -14.50
N PRO A 113 16.80 -12.05 -15.55
CA PRO A 113 15.42 -12.53 -15.41
C PRO A 113 15.34 -13.98 -14.95
N LYS A 114 16.38 -14.80 -15.22
CA LYS A 114 16.47 -16.19 -14.74
C LYS A 114 16.61 -16.25 -13.22
N GLU A 115 17.51 -15.47 -12.65
CA GLU A 115 17.74 -15.41 -11.20
C GLU A 115 16.56 -14.78 -10.48
N ARG A 116 16.01 -13.70 -11.04
CA ARG A 116 14.81 -13.06 -10.52
C ARG A 116 13.62 -14.03 -10.44
N LYS A 117 13.43 -14.88 -11.45
CA LYS A 117 12.41 -15.94 -11.43
C LYS A 117 12.60 -16.94 -10.28
N VAL A 118 13.83 -17.25 -9.87
CA VAL A 118 14.08 -18.13 -8.72
C VAL A 118 13.59 -17.46 -7.44
N TRP A 119 13.86 -16.17 -7.27
CA TRP A 119 13.38 -15.39 -6.12
C TRP A 119 11.86 -15.18 -6.14
N ASP A 120 11.27 -14.97 -7.31
CA ASP A 120 9.81 -14.89 -7.48
C ASP A 120 9.13 -16.21 -7.10
N LYS A 121 9.71 -17.36 -7.49
CA LYS A 121 9.22 -18.68 -7.05
C LYS A 121 9.32 -18.87 -5.54
N LYS A 122 10.43 -18.43 -4.91
CA LYS A 122 10.56 -18.46 -3.44
C LYS A 122 9.51 -17.56 -2.77
N ALA A 123 9.26 -16.37 -3.31
CA ALA A 123 8.24 -15.46 -2.81
C ALA A 123 6.81 -16.02 -2.99
N ALA A 124 6.55 -16.73 -4.09
CA ALA A 124 5.27 -17.41 -4.30
C ALA A 124 5.04 -18.51 -3.25
N LYS A 125 6.04 -19.34 -2.96
CA LYS A 125 5.98 -20.34 -1.88
C LYS A 125 5.75 -19.69 -0.51
N ASP A 126 6.42 -18.57 -0.24
CA ASP A 126 6.23 -17.83 1.02
C ASP A 126 4.82 -17.24 1.14
N LYS A 127 4.24 -16.80 0.01
CA LYS A 127 2.85 -16.36 -0.08
C LYS A 127 1.88 -17.50 0.19
N GLU A 128 2.12 -18.70 -0.34
CA GLU A 128 1.30 -19.88 -0.06
C GLU A 128 1.36 -20.28 1.41
N ARG A 129 2.55 -20.27 2.04
CA ARG A 129 2.69 -20.48 3.49
C ARG A 129 1.84 -19.50 4.27
N TYR A 130 1.98 -18.20 4.00
CA TYR A 130 1.22 -17.15 4.68
C TYR A 130 -0.29 -17.30 4.46
N GLN A 131 -0.73 -17.69 3.26
CA GLN A 131 -2.14 -17.93 2.97
C GLN A 131 -2.70 -19.10 3.79
N ARG A 132 -1.95 -20.18 3.94
CA ARG A 132 -2.33 -21.32 4.78
C ARG A 132 -2.43 -20.91 6.25
N GLU A 133 -1.37 -20.29 6.79
CA GLU A 133 -1.35 -19.82 8.18
C GLU A 133 -2.47 -18.78 8.45
N MET A 134 -2.77 -17.91 7.49
CA MET A 134 -3.88 -16.96 7.59
C MET A 134 -5.25 -17.62 7.53
N ALA A 135 -5.40 -18.71 6.78
CA ALA A 135 -6.62 -19.49 6.75
C ALA A 135 -6.84 -20.17 8.11
N ASP A 136 -5.79 -20.76 8.69
CA ASP A 136 -5.83 -21.38 10.02
C ASP A 136 -6.06 -20.35 11.14
N TYR A 137 -5.63 -19.10 10.95
CA TYR A 137 -5.87 -17.99 11.90
C TYR A 137 -7.29 -17.38 11.78
N ALA A 138 -7.90 -17.46 10.60
CA ALA A 138 -9.20 -16.87 10.33
C ALA A 138 -10.39 -17.82 10.54
N GLY A 139 -10.12 -19.13 10.62
CA GLY A 139 -11.10 -20.17 10.98
C GLY A 139 -11.15 -20.39 12.48
#